data_AF-A0A1T4Y547-F1
#
_entry.id   AF-A0A1T4Y547-F1
#
_cell.length_a   1.000
_cell.length_b   1.000
_cell.length_c   1.000
_cell.angle_alpha   90.00
_cell.angle_beta   90.00
_cell.angle_gamma   90.00
#
_symmetry.space_group_name_H-M   'P 1'
#
loop_
_entity.id
_entity.type
_entity.pdbx_description
1 polymer ?
#
loop_
_entity_poly.entity_id
_entity_poly.type
_entity_poly.pdbx_seq_one_letter_code
_entity_poly.pdbx_strand_id
1 'polypeptide(L)' 'MSTLAEIELAAAKLPASDKESLMVWLQFELEAEKKAVPGQRVSGLGKGAWSVANDFNDPLPDEFWLGEDA' A
#
# COMPACT_ATOMS: atom_id res chain seq x y z
N MET A 1 -14.98 3.13 17.84
CA MET A 1 -16.05 3.14 16.82
C MET A 1 -15.42 2.60 15.55
N SER A 2 -15.82 1.42 15.08
CA SER A 2 -15.19 0.77 13.93
C SER A 2 -15.78 1.36 12.65
N THR A 3 -14.95 2.12 11.92
CA THR A 3 -15.34 2.85 10.70
C THR A 3 -15.87 1.91 9.61
N LEU A 4 -15.41 0.65 9.58
CA LEU A 4 -15.86 -0.36 8.63
C LEU A 4 -17.34 -0.72 8.81
N ALA A 5 -17.76 -0.95 10.07
CA ALA A 5 -19.13 -1.36 10.39
C ALA A 5 -20.14 -0.25 10.06
N GLU A 6 -19.75 1.01 10.22
CA GLU A 6 -20.57 2.17 9.88
C GLU A 6 -20.74 2.30 8.36
N ILE A 7 -19.68 2.03 7.59
CA ILE A 7 -19.71 2.03 6.12
C ILE A 7 -20.60 0.90 5.59
N GLU A 8 -20.49 -0.31 6.14
CA GLU A 8 -21.32 -1.45 5.75
C GLU A 8 -22.81 -1.17 5.97
N LEU A 9 -23.14 -0.58 7.12
CA LEU A 9 -24.51 -0.25 7.49
C LEU A 9 -25.07 0.89 6.62
N ALA A 10 -24.24 1.86 6.23
CA ALA A 10 -24.62 2.90 5.29
C ALA A 10 -24.84 2.34 3.87
N ALA A 11 -23.95 1.48 3.39
CA ALA A 11 -24.06 0.82 2.08
C ALA A 11 -25.31 -0.07 1.98
N ALA A 12 -25.67 -0.77 3.05
CA ALA A 12 -26.88 -1.60 3.10
C ALA A 12 -28.17 -0.76 2.89
N LYS A 13 -28.20 0.46 3.44
CA LYS A 13 -29.35 1.38 3.40
C LYS A 13 -29.55 2.12 2.09
N LEU A 14 -28.59 2.08 1.16
CA LEU A 14 -28.73 2.75 -0.14
C LEU A 14 -29.79 2.08 -1.03
N PRO A 15 -30.58 2.87 -1.80
CA PRO A 15 -31.47 2.35 -2.83
C PRO A 15 -30.68 1.77 -4.02
N ALA A 16 -31.32 0.93 -4.83
CA ALA A 16 -30.65 0.17 -5.89
C ALA A 16 -30.00 1.06 -6.97
N SER A 17 -30.64 2.18 -7.33
CA SER A 17 -30.10 3.17 -8.28
C SER A 17 -28.77 3.76 -7.85
N ASP A 18 -28.64 4.04 -6.55
CA ASP A 18 -27.48 4.70 -6.00
C ASP A 18 -26.33 3.70 -5.84
N LYS A 19 -26.65 2.43 -5.57
CA LYS A 19 -25.68 1.32 -5.57
C LYS A 19 -25.07 1.11 -6.95
N GLU A 20 -25.87 1.16 -8.00
CA GLU A 20 -25.38 1.02 -9.38
C GLU A 20 -24.43 2.17 -9.75
N SER A 21 -24.82 3.41 -9.45
CA SER A 21 -23.98 4.59 -9.68
C SER A 21 -22.65 4.53 -8.92
N LEU A 22 -22.69 4.08 -7.67
CA LEU A 22 -21.52 3.90 -6.83
C LEU A 22 -20.61 2.76 -7.32
N MET A 23 -21.17 1.69 -7.90
CA MET A 23 -20.40 0.63 -8.56
C MET A 23 -19.68 1.09 -9.82
N VAL A 24 -20.33 1.90 -10.67
CA VAL A 24 -19.67 2.46 -11.84
C VAL A 24 -18.52 3.36 -11.42
N TRP A 25 -18.72 4.20 -10.41
CA TRP A 25 -17.67 5.08 -9.89
C TRP A 25 -16.49 4.28 -9.28
N LEU A 26 -16.76 3.29 -8.44
CA LEU A 26 -15.71 2.45 -7.84
C LEU A 26 -14.94 1.63 -8.87
N GLN A 27 -15.61 1.15 -9.93
CA GLN A 27 -14.92 0.48 -11.04
C GLN A 27 -13.96 1.43 -11.76
N PHE A 28 -14.40 2.66 -12.05
CA PHE A 28 -13.55 3.68 -12.66
C PHE A 28 -12.33 4.01 -11.80
N GLU A 29 -12.52 4.20 -10.49
CA GLU A 29 -11.42 4.52 -9.56
C GLU A 29 -10.41 3.38 -9.48
N LEU A 30 -10.89 2.13 -9.43
CA LEU A 30 -10.05 0.94 -9.39
C LEU A 30 -9.28 0.74 -10.71
N GLU A 31 -9.85 1.10 -11.85
CA GLU A 31 -9.13 1.15 -13.12
C GLU A 31 -8.10 2.28 -13.18
N ALA A 32 -8.38 3.43 -12.57
CA ALA A 32 -7.46 4.55 -12.47
C ALA A 32 -6.25 4.20 -11.58
N GLU A 33 -6.47 3.55 -10.44
CA GLU A 33 -5.39 3.04 -9.57
C GLU A 33 -4.57 1.94 -10.28
N LYS A 34 -5.22 1.02 -11.00
CA LYS A 34 -4.49 0.00 -11.78
C LYS A 34 -3.65 0.62 -12.91
N LYS A 35 -4.11 1.72 -13.50
CA LYS A 35 -3.38 2.51 -14.49
C LYS A 35 -2.38 3.47 -13.88
N ALA A 36 -2.38 3.67 -12.56
CA ALA A 36 -1.31 4.39 -11.89
C ALA A 36 -0.04 3.54 -12.06
N VAL A 37 0.67 3.84 -13.15
CA VAL A 37 1.94 3.21 -13.48
C VAL A 37 2.81 3.37 -12.24
N PRO A 38 3.31 2.28 -11.64
CA PRO A 38 4.24 2.39 -10.52
C PRO A 38 5.31 3.38 -10.95
N GLY A 39 5.42 4.49 -10.20
CA GLY A 39 6.02 5.73 -10.68
C GLY A 39 7.23 5.46 -11.55
N GLN A 40 7.20 6.00 -12.78
CA GLN A 40 8.27 5.78 -13.76
C GLN A 40 9.62 5.91 -13.07
N ARG A 41 10.46 4.88 -13.15
CA ARG A 41 11.79 4.92 -12.54
C ARG A 41 12.57 6.10 -13.13
N VAL A 42 12.72 7.16 -12.36
CA VAL A 42 13.48 8.35 -12.76
C VAL A 42 14.94 8.13 -12.37
N SER A 43 15.81 8.00 -13.36
CA SER A 43 17.26 7.97 -13.11
C SER A 43 17.72 9.31 -12.50
N GLY A 44 18.56 9.25 -11.47
CA GLY A 44 19.10 10.45 -10.81
C GLY A 44 18.17 11.09 -9.77
N LEU A 45 17.02 10.49 -9.46
CA LEU A 45 16.19 10.90 -8.33
C LEU A 45 16.96 10.67 -7.02
N GLY A 46 17.04 11.67 -6.14
CA GLY A 46 17.74 11.54 -4.86
C GLY A 46 19.27 11.44 -4.98
N LYS A 47 19.87 11.98 -6.05
CA LYS A 47 21.34 11.96 -6.24
C LYS A 47 22.06 12.54 -5.01
N GLY A 48 22.85 11.70 -4.32
CA GLY A 48 23.59 12.07 -3.11
C GLY A 48 22.77 12.04 -1.81
N ALA A 49 21.46 11.84 -1.89
CA ALA A 49 20.60 11.62 -0.74
C ALA A 49 20.35 10.12 -0.59
N TRP A 50 21.08 9.48 0.31
CA TRP A 50 20.85 8.11 0.72
C TRP A 50 20.80 8.07 2.24
N SER A 51 19.84 7.32 2.78
CA SER A 51 19.77 7.02 4.20
C SER A 51 20.37 5.65 4.40
N VAL A 52 21.25 5.53 5.38
CA VAL A 52 21.83 4.26 5.79
C VAL A 52 21.57 4.07 7.27
N ALA A 53 21.29 2.84 7.65
CA ALA A 53 21.16 2.50 9.05
C ALA A 53 22.52 2.70 9.74
N ASN A 54 22.52 3.13 11.01
CA ASN A 54 23.75 3.44 11.74
C ASN A 54 24.64 2.20 11.94
N ASP A 55 24.03 1.03 11.94
CA ASP A 55 24.61 -0.30 12.12
C ASP A 55 24.98 -0.99 10.80
N PHE A 56 24.93 -0.30 9.66
CA PHE A 56 25.19 -0.93 8.35
C PHE A 56 26.59 -1.57 8.24
N ASN A 57 27.57 -1.04 8.98
CA ASN A 57 28.92 -1.59 9.01
C ASN A 57 29.15 -2.54 10.19
N ASP A 58 28.14 -2.75 11.03
CA ASP A 58 28.26 -3.63 12.18
C ASP A 58 28.23 -5.09 11.70
N PRO A 59 28.98 -5.99 12.35
CA PRO A 59 28.95 -7.40 12.01
C PRO A 59 27.54 -7.95 12.24
N LEU A 60 27.03 -8.69 11.25
CA LEU A 60 25.74 -9.35 11.38
C LEU A 60 25.84 -10.45 12.46
N PRO A 61 24.77 -10.65 13.26
CA PRO A 61 24.74 -11.70 14.28
C PRO A 61 24.96 -13.09 13.68
N ASP A 62 25.46 -14.03 14.49
CA ASP A 62 25.73 -15.40 14.03
C ASP A 62 24.45 -16.10 13.56
N GLU A 63 23.30 -15.77 14.15
CA GLU A 63 21.97 -16.26 13.75
C GLU A 63 21.60 -15.86 12.31
N PHE A 64 22.12 -14.73 11.82
CA PHE A 64 21.96 -14.33 10.43
C PHE A 64 22.68 -15.30 9.48
N TRP A 65 23.82 -15.83 9.90
CA TRP A 65 24.65 -16.74 9.11
C TRP A 65 24.26 -18.21 9.26
N LEU A 66 23.88 -18.61 10.47
CA LEU A 66 23.69 -20.00 10.86
C LEU A 66 22.21 -20.39 11.01
N GLY A 67 21.29 -19.42 11.07
CA GLY A 67 19.88 -19.62 11.41
C GLY A 67 19.64 -19.64 12.92
N GLU A 68 18.37 -19.50 13.33
CA GLU A 68 17.97 -19.42 14.75
C GLU A 68 18.17 -20.73 15.53
N ASP A 69 18.45 -21.85 14.84
CA ASP A 69 18.55 -23.20 15.42
C ASP A 69 19.99 -23.72 15.57
N ALA A 70 21.00 -22.84 15.47
CA ALA A 70 22.43 -23.20 15.53
C ALA A 70 22.99 -23.31 16.96
#